data_AF-A0A7K2Z3F6-F1
#
_entry.id   AF-A0A7K2Z3F6-F1
#
_cell.length_a   1.000
_cell.length_b   1.000
_cell.length_c   1.000
_cell.angle_alpha   90.00
_cell.angle_beta   90.00
_cell.angle_gamma   90.00
#
_symmetry.space_group_name_H-M   'P 1'
#
loop_
_entity.id
_entity.type
_entity.pdbx_description
1 polymer ?
#
loop_
_entity_poly.entity_id
_entity_poly.type
_entity_poly.pdbx_seq_one_letter_code
_entity_poly.pdbx_strand_id
1 'polypeptide(L)'
;MTFRPARGPRRRVHLCAHCRTNRPGRDRDELLADDHTWALLERETTILADAYRTGVWLPCRDEYHWAQTLARTTWTQSSVEQTLRNAGEHVRAGCLMRVMELLPHLLALVDDQDRALRPARELLATLTDDPS
;
A
#
# COMPACT_ATOMS: atom_id res chain seq x y z
N MET A 1 32.44 10.68 -4.73
CA MET A 1 31.95 10.24 -6.06
C MET A 1 30.45 10.50 -6.11
N THR A 2 30.01 11.39 -6.99
CA THR A 2 28.60 11.82 -7.08
C THR A 2 27.92 10.98 -8.15
N PHE A 3 27.04 10.06 -7.75
CA PHE A 3 26.21 9.31 -8.69
C PHE A 3 25.22 10.29 -9.34
N ARG A 4 25.47 10.63 -10.62
CA ARG A 4 24.52 11.34 -11.45
C ARG A 4 23.58 10.27 -12.05
N PRO A 5 22.28 10.24 -11.71
CA PRO A 5 21.39 9.27 -12.34
C PRO A 5 21.37 9.53 -13.85
N ALA A 6 21.35 8.45 -14.64
CA ALA A 6 21.32 8.53 -16.08
C ALA A 6 20.09 9.35 -16.53
N ARG A 7 20.33 10.55 -17.09
CA ARG A 7 19.28 11.33 -17.76
C ARG A 7 19.00 10.70 -19.12
N GLY A 8 18.17 9.66 -19.13
CA GLY A 8 17.54 9.15 -20.35
C GLY A 8 16.49 10.14 -20.88
N PRO A 9 16.11 10.07 -22.17
CA PRO A 9 15.05 10.90 -22.73
C PRO A 9 13.74 10.68 -21.96
N ARG A 10 13.09 11.78 -21.55
CA ARG A 10 11.76 11.80 -20.94
C ARG A 10 10.76 11.20 -21.91
N ARG A 11 10.47 9.92 -21.77
CA ARG A 11 9.56 9.20 -22.66
C ARG A 11 8.15 9.38 -22.12
N ARG A 12 7.29 10.10 -22.84
CA ARG A 12 5.85 10.14 -22.55
C ARG A 12 5.32 8.71 -22.58
N VAL A 13 4.82 8.24 -21.45
CA VAL A 13 4.24 6.90 -21.32
C VAL A 13 2.76 6.98 -21.61
N HIS A 14 2.28 6.24 -22.60
CA HIS A 14 0.85 6.07 -22.81
C HIS A 14 0.30 5.15 -21.73
N LEU A 15 -0.44 5.72 -20.78
CA LEU A 15 -1.02 4.99 -19.66
C LEU A 15 -2.41 4.45 -19.98
N CYS A 16 -2.72 3.25 -19.51
CA CYS A 16 -4.06 2.70 -19.58
C CYS A 16 -5.05 3.52 -18.72
N ALA A 17 -6.36 3.32 -18.92
CA ALA A 17 -7.39 4.06 -18.17
C ALA A 17 -7.27 3.89 -16.65
N HIS A 18 -6.87 2.69 -16.20
CA HIS A 18 -6.64 2.39 -14.78
C HIS A 18 -5.51 3.24 -14.20
N CYS A 19 -4.30 3.17 -14.77
CA CYS A 19 -3.15 3.94 -14.28
C CYS A 19 -3.37 5.45 -14.37
N ARG A 20 -4.12 5.94 -15.37
CA ARG A 20 -4.48 7.37 -15.46
C ARG A 20 -5.37 7.84 -14.31
N THR A 21 -6.15 6.94 -13.72
CA THR A 21 -7.12 7.29 -12.68
C THR A 21 -6.56 7.06 -11.28
N ASN A 22 -5.76 6.01 -11.12
CA ASN A 22 -5.46 5.45 -9.80
C ASN A 22 -4.02 5.66 -9.35
N ARG A 23 -3.09 6.08 -10.23
CA ARG A 23 -1.70 6.30 -9.83
C ARG A 23 -1.55 7.55 -8.94
N PRO A 24 -0.57 7.56 -8.02
CA PRO A 24 -0.13 8.77 -7.36
C PRO A 24 0.36 9.81 -8.39
N GLY A 25 -0.07 11.07 -8.24
CA GLY A 25 0.34 12.16 -9.13
C GLY A 25 0.02 11.89 -10.60
N ARG A 26 -1.21 11.44 -10.84
CA ARG A 26 -1.83 11.18 -12.14
C ARG A 26 -1.79 12.33 -13.16
N ASP A 27 -1.50 13.53 -12.70
CA ASP A 27 -1.35 14.73 -13.54
C ASP A 27 0.05 14.85 -14.18
N ARG A 28 1.00 13.96 -13.83
CA ARG A 28 2.39 13.99 -14.32
C ARG A 28 2.58 13.15 -15.59
N ASP A 29 3.29 13.66 -16.59
CA ASP A 29 3.58 12.91 -17.84
C ASP A 29 4.67 11.81 -17.69
N GLU A 30 5.36 11.78 -16.55
CA GLU A 30 6.51 10.91 -16.27
C GLU A 30 6.16 9.86 -15.19
N LEU A 31 6.83 8.69 -15.27
CA LEU A 31 6.84 7.70 -14.19
C LEU A 31 8.05 7.94 -13.29
N LEU A 32 7.82 7.89 -11.98
CA LEU A 32 8.80 8.10 -10.93
C LEU A 32 8.86 6.87 -10.01
N ALA A 33 9.81 6.88 -9.07
CA ALA A 33 9.97 5.80 -8.09
C ALA A 33 8.65 5.51 -7.33
N ASP A 34 7.87 6.54 -7.04
CA ASP A 34 6.58 6.43 -6.33
C ASP A 34 5.56 5.59 -7.10
N ASP A 35 5.56 5.64 -8.44
CA ASP A 35 4.69 4.82 -9.27
C ASP A 35 5.03 3.33 -9.15
N HIS A 36 6.30 3.00 -8.93
CA HIS A 36 6.72 1.63 -8.67
C HIS A 36 6.28 1.16 -7.27
N THR A 37 6.40 2.00 -6.25
CA THR A 37 5.89 1.70 -4.90
C THR A 37 4.38 1.47 -4.91
N TRP A 38 3.64 2.29 -5.64
CA TRP A 38 2.19 2.12 -5.81
C TRP A 38 1.83 0.83 -6.54
N ALA A 39 2.50 0.55 -7.67
CA ALA A 39 2.25 -0.69 -8.42
C ALA A 39 2.59 -1.95 -7.59
N LEU A 40 3.62 -1.88 -6.74
CA LEU A 40 3.95 -2.94 -5.80
C LEU A 40 2.85 -3.09 -4.74
N LEU A 41 2.39 -1.99 -4.13
CA LEU A 41 1.30 -2.04 -3.16
C LEU A 41 0.04 -2.67 -3.78
N GLU A 42 -0.36 -2.24 -4.97
CA GLU A 42 -1.53 -2.78 -5.68
C GLU A 42 -1.40 -4.27 -5.94
N ARG A 43 -0.23 -4.72 -6.41
CA ARG A 43 0.06 -6.14 -6.65
C ARG A 43 0.01 -6.95 -5.36
N GLU A 44 0.74 -6.53 -4.33
CA GLU A 44 0.89 -7.30 -3.09
C GLU A 44 -0.42 -7.34 -2.29
N THR A 45 -1.19 -6.24 -2.26
CA THR A 45 -2.54 -6.24 -1.66
C THR A 45 -3.48 -7.19 -2.39
N THR A 46 -3.46 -7.21 -3.72
CA THR A 46 -4.27 -8.13 -4.53
C THR A 46 -3.90 -9.59 -4.27
N ILE A 47 -2.61 -9.91 -4.27
CA ILE A 47 -2.11 -11.27 -3.98
C ILE A 47 -2.52 -11.70 -2.57
N LEU A 48 -2.35 -10.84 -1.58
CA LEU A 48 -2.65 -11.16 -0.19
C LEU A 48 -4.16 -11.32 0.05
N ALA A 49 -4.98 -10.47 -0.58
CA ALA A 49 -6.44 -10.61 -0.55
C ALA A 49 -6.91 -11.91 -1.22
N ASP A 50 -6.27 -12.32 -2.33
CA ASP A 50 -6.59 -13.59 -2.98
C ASP A 50 -6.17 -14.80 -2.14
N ALA A 51 -4.98 -14.75 -1.55
CA ALA A 51 -4.49 -15.78 -0.63
C ALA A 51 -5.41 -15.92 0.60
N TYR A 52 -5.97 -14.81 1.09
CA TYR A 52 -6.99 -14.82 2.15
C TYR A 52 -8.27 -15.52 1.70
N ARG A 53 -8.87 -15.08 0.58
CA ARG A 53 -10.14 -15.64 0.07
C ARG A 53 -10.05 -17.12 -0.28
N THR A 54 -8.88 -17.59 -0.69
CA THR A 54 -8.63 -19.01 -1.03
C THR A 54 -8.17 -19.85 0.16
N GLY A 55 -7.98 -19.24 1.34
CA GLY A 55 -7.52 -19.92 2.55
C GLY A 55 -6.04 -20.32 2.54
N VAL A 56 -5.27 -19.86 1.54
CA VAL A 56 -3.81 -20.09 1.45
C VAL A 56 -3.06 -19.32 2.54
N TRP A 57 -3.60 -18.16 2.93
CA TRP A 57 -3.11 -17.36 4.04
C TRP A 57 -4.25 -17.01 4.98
N LEU A 58 -4.01 -17.17 6.27
CA LEU A 58 -4.90 -16.71 7.33
C LEU A 58 -4.07 -15.82 8.26
N PRO A 59 -4.50 -14.57 8.52
CA PRO A 59 -3.81 -13.74 9.49
C PRO A 59 -3.87 -14.39 10.87
N CYS A 60 -2.79 -14.30 11.63
CA CYS A 60 -2.86 -14.63 13.04
C CYS A 60 -3.76 -13.62 13.79
N ARG A 61 -4.15 -13.95 15.02
CA ARG A 61 -5.00 -13.08 15.85
C ARG A 61 -4.42 -11.67 16.01
N ASP A 62 -3.10 -11.56 16.19
CA ASP A 62 -2.42 -10.26 16.34
C ASP A 62 -2.48 -9.45 15.04
N GLU A 63 -2.33 -10.08 13.87
CA GLU A 63 -2.47 -9.42 12.57
C GLU A 63 -3.91 -8.94 12.32
N TYR A 64 -4.93 -9.71 12.70
CA TYR A 64 -6.33 -9.28 12.61
C TYR A 64 -6.62 -8.05 13.47
N HIS A 65 -6.21 -8.07 14.74
CA HIS A 65 -6.39 -6.91 15.63
C HIS A 65 -5.63 -5.68 15.12
N TRP A 66 -4.45 -5.90 14.55
CA TRP A 66 -3.68 -4.83 13.94
C TRP A 66 -4.34 -4.27 12.67
N ALA A 67 -4.87 -5.13 11.80
CA ALA A 67 -5.65 -4.73 10.63
C ALA A 67 -6.86 -3.86 11.02
N GLN A 68 -7.61 -4.26 12.05
CA GLN A 68 -8.74 -3.49 12.59
C GLN A 68 -8.30 -2.12 13.12
N THR A 69 -7.16 -2.07 13.81
CA THR A 69 -6.59 -0.81 14.31
C THR A 69 -6.24 0.12 13.16
N LEU A 70 -5.56 -0.42 12.14
CA LEU A 70 -5.15 0.35 10.97
C LEU A 70 -6.36 0.83 10.15
N ALA A 71 -7.41 0.02 10.01
CA ALA A 71 -8.64 0.37 9.30
C ALA A 71 -9.42 1.54 9.95
N ARG A 72 -9.35 1.65 11.29
CA ARG A 72 -10.01 2.72 12.06
C ARG A 72 -9.16 3.98 12.21
N THR A 73 -7.88 3.91 11.87
CA THR A 73 -6.95 5.03 11.99
C THR A 73 -7.16 5.99 10.82
N THR A 74 -7.15 7.31 11.07
CA THR A 74 -7.05 8.30 10.00
C THR A 74 -5.70 8.17 9.32
N TRP A 75 -5.65 7.95 8.01
CA TRP A 75 -4.38 7.70 7.33
C TRP A 75 -3.63 8.99 7.00
N THR A 76 -2.75 9.39 7.90
CA THR A 76 -1.67 10.30 7.58
C THR A 76 -0.36 9.52 7.51
N GLN A 77 0.66 10.06 6.85
CA GLN A 77 1.99 9.46 6.88
C GLN A 77 2.43 9.17 8.33
N SER A 78 2.33 10.16 9.21
CA SER A 78 2.79 10.05 10.61
C SER A 78 2.02 9.02 11.44
N SER A 79 0.70 8.93 11.28
CA SER A 79 -0.14 7.99 12.03
C SER A 79 0.04 6.55 11.58
N VAL A 80 0.20 6.33 10.27
CA VAL A 80 0.51 5.00 9.74
C VAL A 80 1.90 4.57 10.19
N GLU A 81 2.92 5.42 10.03
CA GLU A 81 4.26 5.11 10.54
C GLU A 81 4.27 4.78 12.04
N GLN A 82 3.48 5.50 12.85
CA GLN A 82 3.38 5.21 14.27
C GLN A 82 2.75 3.84 14.52
N THR A 83 1.71 3.48 13.76
CA THR A 83 1.07 2.17 13.82
C THR A 83 2.01 1.04 13.40
N LEU A 84 2.84 1.26 12.36
CA LEU A 84 3.88 0.31 11.94
C LEU A 84 4.93 0.13 13.03
N ARG A 85 5.45 1.23 13.59
CA ARG A 85 6.46 1.20 14.66
C ARG A 85 5.97 0.49 15.91
N ASN A 86 4.69 0.64 16.27
CA ASN A 86 4.10 0.06 17.46
C ASN A 86 3.63 -1.40 17.27
N ALA A 87 3.75 -1.97 16.07
CA ALA A 87 3.33 -3.34 15.82
C ALA A 87 4.11 -4.35 16.69
N GLY A 88 3.41 -5.35 17.22
CA GLY A 88 4.00 -6.46 17.95
C GLY A 88 4.87 -7.35 17.06
N GLU A 89 5.67 -8.21 17.68
CA GLU A 89 6.63 -9.08 16.97
C GLU A 89 5.95 -10.00 15.94
N HIS A 90 4.82 -10.63 16.30
CA HIS A 90 4.06 -11.49 15.39
C HIS A 90 3.57 -10.72 14.15
N VAL A 91 3.09 -9.49 14.34
CA VAL A 91 2.65 -8.63 13.23
C VAL A 91 3.84 -8.26 12.35
N ARG A 92 4.98 -7.88 12.93
CA ARG A 92 6.19 -7.52 12.18
C ARG A 92 6.72 -8.67 11.32
N ALA A 93 6.60 -9.90 11.78
CA ALA A 93 6.97 -11.10 11.01
C ALA A 93 5.93 -11.48 9.94
N GLY A 94 4.70 -10.96 10.06
CA GLY A 94 3.53 -11.30 9.26
C GLY A 94 3.53 -10.75 7.84
N CYS A 95 2.67 -11.32 7.00
CA CYS A 95 2.52 -10.91 5.61
C CYS A 95 1.89 -9.52 5.50
N LEU A 96 0.95 -9.17 6.39
CA LEU A 96 0.24 -7.90 6.31
C LEU A 96 1.18 -6.71 6.54
N MET A 97 2.12 -6.81 7.49
CA MET A 97 3.11 -5.76 7.74
C MET A 97 3.90 -5.42 6.47
N ARG A 98 4.45 -6.43 5.78
CA ARG A 98 5.28 -6.22 4.58
C ARG A 98 4.57 -5.43 3.49
N VAL A 99 3.26 -5.61 3.36
CA VAL A 99 2.44 -4.88 2.39
C VAL A 99 2.17 -3.45 2.87
N MET A 100 1.82 -3.28 4.15
CA MET A 100 1.48 -1.98 4.73
C MET A 100 2.70 -1.06 4.94
N GLU A 101 3.93 -1.59 4.98
CA GLU A 101 5.18 -0.83 5.02
C GLU A 101 5.35 0.13 3.83
N LEU A 102 4.64 -0.13 2.72
CA LEU A 102 4.66 0.74 1.54
C LEU A 102 3.79 2.00 1.70
N LEU A 103 2.85 2.01 2.65
CA LEU A 103 1.86 3.07 2.81
C LEU A 103 2.44 4.44 3.19
N PRO A 104 3.37 4.57 4.17
CA PRO A 104 3.93 5.86 4.54
C PRO A 104 4.49 6.66 3.36
N HIS A 105 5.17 5.96 2.45
CA HIS A 105 5.74 6.58 1.25
C HIS A 105 4.68 7.16 0.33
N LEU A 106 3.56 6.45 0.14
CA LEU A 106 2.45 6.94 -0.67
C LEU A 106 1.67 8.07 0.03
N LEU A 107 1.47 7.96 1.34
CA LEU A 107 0.79 8.98 2.15
C LEU A 107 1.58 10.30 2.28
N ALA A 108 2.87 10.31 1.91
CA ALA A 108 3.63 11.53 1.73
C ALA A 108 3.25 12.30 0.44
N LEU A 109 2.53 11.65 -0.48
CA LEU A 109 2.26 12.13 -1.85
C LEU A 109 0.78 12.34 -2.14
N VAL A 110 -0.10 11.61 -1.44
CA VAL A 110 -1.54 11.63 -1.67
C VAL A 110 -2.29 11.73 -0.35
N ASP A 111 -3.49 12.31 -0.40
CA ASP A 111 -4.41 12.35 0.73
C ASP A 111 -4.94 10.95 1.08
N ASP A 112 -5.47 10.81 2.29
CA ASP A 112 -5.95 9.55 2.86
C ASP A 112 -7.08 8.89 2.04
N GLN A 113 -7.88 9.70 1.34
CA GLN A 113 -8.98 9.24 0.47
C GLN A 113 -8.58 9.05 -1.00
N ASP A 114 -7.31 9.19 -1.36
CA ASP A 114 -6.88 9.05 -2.75
C ASP A 114 -7.06 7.61 -3.26
N ARG A 115 -7.45 7.50 -4.54
CA ARG A 115 -7.71 6.22 -5.22
C ARG A 115 -6.49 5.30 -5.26
N ALA A 116 -5.28 5.86 -5.17
CA ALA A 116 -4.04 5.08 -5.09
C ALA A 116 -3.99 4.15 -3.87
N LEU A 117 -4.70 4.49 -2.79
CA LEU A 117 -4.70 3.76 -1.52
C LEU A 117 -5.81 2.69 -1.45
N ARG A 118 -6.73 2.69 -2.42
CA ARG A 118 -7.91 1.81 -2.43
C ARG A 118 -7.57 0.32 -2.30
N PRO A 119 -6.57 -0.25 -2.99
CA PRO A 119 -6.26 -1.68 -2.84
C PRO A 119 -5.92 -2.07 -1.39
N ALA A 120 -5.20 -1.21 -0.67
CA ALA A 120 -4.90 -1.43 0.75
C ALA A 120 -6.15 -1.30 1.63
N ARG A 121 -7.02 -0.33 1.33
CA ARG A 121 -8.30 -0.16 2.05
C ARG A 121 -9.24 -1.36 1.83
N GLU A 122 -9.32 -1.88 0.61
CA GLU A 122 -10.14 -3.05 0.27
C GLU A 122 -9.63 -4.33 0.94
N LEU A 123 -8.31 -4.52 1.00
CA LEU A 123 -7.71 -5.62 1.76
C LEU A 123 -8.09 -5.52 3.24
N LEU A 124 -7.93 -4.36 3.87
CA LEU A 124 -8.28 -4.21 5.28
C LEU A 124 -9.78 -4.38 5.52
N ALA A 125 -10.65 -3.83 4.65
CA ALA A 125 -12.09 -4.06 4.74
C ALA A 125 -12.43 -5.55 4.69
N THR A 126 -11.81 -6.29 3.77
CA THR A 126 -11.97 -7.75 3.66
C THR A 126 -11.60 -8.47 4.95
N LEU A 127 -10.52 -8.04 5.63
CA LEU A 127 -10.06 -8.63 6.88
C LEU A 127 -10.90 -8.20 8.10
N THR A 128 -11.61 -7.06 8.04
CA THR A 128 -12.40 -6.55 9.17
C THR A 128 -13.87 -6.90 9.10
N ASP A 129 -14.38 -7.21 7.91
CA ASP A 129 -15.78 -7.59 7.69
C ASP A 129 -16.06 -9.06 8.02
N ASP A 130 -15.02 -9.89 8.16
CA ASP A 130 -15.14 -11.29 8.56
C ASP A 130 -14.93 -11.44 10.09
N PRO A 131 -16.00 -11.59 10.89
CA PRO A 131 -15.87 -11.85 12.32
C PRO A 131 -15.36 -13.27 12.53
N SER A 132 -14.05 -13.41 12.65
CA SER A 132 -13.40 -14.65 13.11
C SER A 132 -13.82 -15.00 14.54
#